data_AF-A0A2E3EW36-F1
#
_entry.id   AF-A0A2E3EW36-F1
#
_cell.length_a   1.000
_cell.length_b   1.000
_cell.length_c   1.000
_cell.angle_alpha   90.00
_cell.angle_beta   90.00
_cell.angle_gamma   90.00
#
_symmetry.space_group_name_H-M   'P 1'
#
loop_
_entity.id
_entity.type
_entity.pdbx_description
1 polymer ?
#
loop_
_entity_poly.entity_id
_entity_poly.type
_entity_poly.pdbx_seq_one_letter_code
_entity_poly.pdbx_strand_id
1 'polypeptide(L)'
;MTEVAGIFGDVLRSYIERIERLEEEKAGIAANIREVFAEAKGNGFDTKVMRQLIKLRRMEPQDVAEQDDLLDLYKRALGMPLS
;
A
#
# COMPACT_ATOMS: atom_id res chain seq x y z
N MET A 1 31.71 -10.45 24.24
CA MET A 1 31.58 -9.89 22.88
C MET A 1 32.32 -10.81 21.92
N THR A 2 31.59 -11.67 21.20
CA THR A 2 32.19 -12.59 20.22
C THR A 2 32.36 -11.84 18.90
N GLU A 3 33.56 -11.33 18.64
CA GLU A 3 33.95 -10.85 17.32
C GLU A 3 34.10 -12.04 16.39
N VAL A 4 33.17 -12.18 15.46
CA VAL A 4 33.32 -13.07 14.29
C VAL A 4 33.56 -12.15 13.10
N ALA A 5 34.74 -12.27 12.47
CA ALA A 5 35.10 -11.56 11.24
C ALA A 5 34.95 -10.02 11.28
N GLY A 6 35.25 -9.37 12.41
CA GLY A 6 35.18 -7.90 12.54
C GLY A 6 33.74 -7.34 12.63
N ILE A 7 32.75 -8.21 12.79
CA ILE A 7 31.36 -7.82 13.01
C ILE A 7 31.13 -7.70 14.53
N PHE A 8 30.78 -6.50 14.98
CA PHE A 8 30.34 -6.26 16.35
C PHE A 8 28.94 -6.88 16.54
N GLY A 9 28.88 -8.10 17.10
CA GLY A 9 27.62 -8.85 17.26
C GLY A 9 26.52 -8.10 18.00
N ASP A 10 26.88 -7.21 18.93
CA ASP A 10 25.92 -6.39 19.68
C ASP A 10 25.28 -5.29 18.82
N VAL A 11 26.03 -4.72 17.87
CA VAL A 11 25.51 -3.73 16.92
C VAL A 11 24.56 -4.40 15.94
N LEU A 12 24.93 -5.57 15.41
CA LEU A 12 24.06 -6.36 14.52
C LEU A 12 22.76 -6.75 15.24
N ARG A 13 22.85 -7.23 16.49
CA ARG A 13 21.69 -7.56 17.32
C ARG A 13 20.77 -6.35 17.50
N SER A 14 21.32 -5.18 17.80
CA SER A 14 20.52 -3.95 17.95
C SER A 14 19.74 -3.60 16.68
N TYR A 15 20.34 -3.75 15.49
CA TYR A 15 19.62 -3.52 14.23
C TYR A 15 18.51 -4.55 14.01
N ILE A 16 18.77 -5.83 14.25
CA ILE A 16 17.78 -6.91 14.09
C ILE A 16 16.57 -6.67 15.00
N GLU A 17 16.79 -6.46 16.29
CA GLU A 17 15.71 -6.26 17.26
C GLU A 17 14.87 -5.01 16.95
N ARG A 18 15.49 -3.96 16.40
CA ARG A 18 14.75 -2.77 15.93
C ARG A 18 13.88 -3.07 14.73
N ILE A 19 14.39 -3.85 13.76
CA ILE A 19 13.63 -4.24 12.57
C ILE A 19 12.47 -5.15 12.94
N GLU A 20 12.68 -6.12 13.84
CA GLU A 20 11.62 -7.03 14.30
C GLU A 20 10.47 -6.28 14.96
N ARG A 21 10.76 -5.30 15.83
CA ARG A 21 9.73 -4.42 16.40
C ARG A 21 8.97 -3.63 15.34
N LEU A 22 9.66 -3.07 14.35
CA LEU A 22 9.02 -2.34 13.25
C LEU A 22 8.15 -3.24 12.37
N GLU A 23 8.54 -4.51 12.16
CA GLU A 23 7.71 -5.48 11.43
C GLU A 23 6.47 -5.88 12.24
N GLU A 24 6.58 -5.99 13.57
CA GLU A 24 5.41 -6.21 14.44
C GLU A 24 4.44 -5.03 14.40
N GLU A 25 4.93 -3.79 14.51
CA GLU A 25 4.11 -2.57 14.38
C GLU A 25 3.42 -2.50 13.01
N LYS A 26 4.16 -2.78 11.93
CA LYS A 26 3.63 -2.83 10.56
C LYS A 26 2.56 -3.92 10.41
N ALA A 27 2.73 -5.08 11.05
CA ALA A 27 1.72 -6.13 11.04
C ALA A 27 0.43 -5.69 11.76
N GLY A 28 0.55 -4.99 12.90
CA GLY A 28 -0.58 -4.40 13.61
C GLY A 28 -1.32 -3.35 12.78
N ILE A 29 -0.60 -2.43 12.14
CA ILE A 29 -1.18 -1.43 11.23
C ILE A 29 -1.91 -2.12 10.06
N ALA A 30 -1.30 -3.16 9.48
CA ALA A 30 -1.91 -3.91 8.40
C ALA A 30 -3.19 -4.65 8.85
N ALA A 31 -3.24 -5.16 10.08
CA ALA A 31 -4.46 -5.74 10.66
C ALA A 31 -5.57 -4.67 10.79
N ASN A 32 -5.26 -3.52 11.38
CA ASN A 32 -6.21 -2.41 11.52
C ASN A 32 -6.78 -1.95 10.16
N ILE A 33 -5.94 -1.86 9.12
CA ILE A 33 -6.40 -1.53 7.76
C ILE A 33 -7.37 -2.60 7.24
N ARG A 34 -7.11 -3.89 7.49
CA ARG A 34 -8.01 -4.98 7.07
C ARG A 34 -9.35 -4.90 7.78
N GLU A 35 -9.37 -4.57 9.07
CA GLU A 35 -10.60 -4.39 9.84
C GLU A 35 -11.47 -3.25 9.27
N VAL A 36 -10.86 -2.11 8.93
CA VAL A 36 -11.58 -1.00 8.28
C VAL A 36 -12.20 -1.43 6.94
N PHE A 37 -11.47 -2.19 6.11
CA PHE A 37 -12.04 -2.74 4.89
C PHE A 37 -13.16 -3.76 5.15
N ALA A 38 -13.05 -4.56 6.21
CA ALA A 38 -14.07 -5.53 6.59
C ALA A 38 -15.35 -4.82 7.06
N GLU A 39 -15.22 -3.77 7.87
CA GLU A 39 -16.32 -2.91 8.30
C GLU A 39 -16.99 -2.24 7.10
N ALA A 40 -16.21 -1.62 6.21
CA ALA A 40 -16.73 -0.98 5.00
C ALA A 40 -17.50 -1.98 4.13
N LYS A 41 -17.00 -3.22 3.99
CA LYS A 41 -17.71 -4.29 3.30
C LYS A 41 -19.04 -4.64 3.98
N GLY A 42 -19.06 -4.75 5.31
CA GLY A 42 -20.28 -4.97 6.10
C GLY A 42 -21.31 -3.85 5.93
N ASN A 43 -20.83 -2.62 5.74
CA ASN A 43 -21.65 -1.43 5.46
C ASN A 43 -22.04 -1.29 3.97
N GLY A 44 -21.71 -2.27 3.12
CA GLY A 44 -22.15 -2.31 1.72
C GLY A 44 -21.21 -1.63 0.71
N PHE A 45 -20.01 -1.20 1.12
CA PHE A 45 -19.04 -0.59 0.20
C PHE A 45 -18.23 -1.63 -0.57
N ASP A 46 -17.94 -1.34 -1.85
CA ASP A 46 -17.01 -2.14 -2.64
C ASP A 46 -15.55 -1.80 -2.28
N THR A 47 -14.92 -2.72 -1.55
CA THR A 47 -13.53 -2.56 -1.09
C THR A 47 -12.50 -2.52 -2.21
N LYS A 48 -12.78 -3.06 -3.41
CA LYS A 48 -11.86 -2.97 -4.56
C LYS A 48 -11.87 -1.54 -5.11
N VAL A 49 -13.06 -0.95 -5.26
CA VAL A 49 -13.21 0.45 -5.67
C VAL A 49 -12.56 1.38 -4.64
N MET A 50 -12.76 1.14 -3.34
CA MET A 50 -12.09 1.93 -2.30
C MET A 50 -10.56 1.88 -2.40
N ARG A 51 -9.96 0.72 -2.70
CA ARG A 51 -8.50 0.61 -2.92
C ARG A 51 -8.04 1.42 -4.12
N GLN A 52 -8.82 1.44 -5.20
CA GLN A 52 -8.55 2.29 -6.36
C GLN A 52 -8.60 3.77 -5.96
N LEU A 53 -9.62 4.20 -5.21
CA LEU A 53 -9.73 5.57 -4.71
C LEU A 53 -8.54 5.96 -3.82
N ILE A 54 -8.10 5.09 -2.91
CA ILE A 54 -6.92 5.35 -2.07
C ILE A 54 -5.66 5.54 -2.92
N LYS A 55 -5.49 4.74 -4.00
CA LYS A 55 -4.37 4.91 -4.93
C LYS A 55 -4.45 6.26 -5.64
N LEU A 56 -5.60 6.61 -6.20
CA LEU A 56 -5.81 7.89 -6.90
C LEU A 56 -5.55 9.08 -5.98
N ARG A 57 -6.02 9.02 -4.73
CA ARG A 57 -5.81 10.08 -3.72
C ARG A 57 -4.34 10.28 -3.30
N ARG A 58 -3.44 9.38 -3.65
CA ARG A 58 -1.99 9.50 -3.39
C ARG A 58 -1.22 10.08 -4.58
N MET A 59 -1.87 10.23 -5.74
CA MET A 59 -1.26 10.78 -6.95
C MET A 59 -1.45 12.29 -7.01
N GLU A 60 -0.57 12.97 -7.74
CA GLU A 60 -0.76 14.39 -8.03
C GLU A 60 -2.00 14.59 -8.92
N PRO A 61 -2.78 15.66 -8.75
CA PRO A 61 -4.01 15.87 -9.52
C PRO A 61 -3.80 15.85 -11.04
N GLN A 62 -2.66 16.34 -11.51
CA GLN A 62 -2.31 16.35 -12.94
C GLN A 62 -2.06 14.93 -13.48
N ASP A 63 -1.41 14.06 -12.69
CA ASP A 63 -1.12 12.68 -13.09
C ASP A 63 -2.41 11.85 -13.18
N VAL A 64 -3.37 12.14 -12.29
CA VAL A 64 -4.72 11.53 -12.33
C VAL A 64 -5.44 11.94 -13.61
N ALA A 65 -5.44 13.23 -13.95
CA ALA A 65 -6.08 13.74 -15.15
C ALA A 65 -5.48 13.15 -16.44
N GLU A 66 -4.14 13.12 -16.53
CA GLU A 66 -3.45 12.52 -17.68
C GLU A 66 -3.76 11.02 -17.81
N GLN A 67 -3.81 10.29 -16.69
CA GLN A 67 -4.16 8.87 -16.71
C GLN A 67 -5.61 8.65 -17.16
N ASP A 68 -6.55 9.49 -16.71
CA ASP A 68 -7.96 9.40 -17.10
C ASP A 68 -8.15 9.68 -18.60
N ASP A 69 -7.46 10.71 -19.12
CA ASP A 69 -7.47 11.04 -20.56
C ASP A 69 -6.94 9.87 -21.41
N LEU A 70 -5.83 9.25 -21.00
CA LEU A 70 -5.25 8.09 -21.67
C LEU A 70 -6.17 6.87 -21.59
N LEU A 71 -6.79 6.63 -20.43
CA LEU A 71 -7.72 5.53 -20.25
C LEU A 71 -8.92 5.66 -21.18
N ASP A 72 -9.48 6.86 -21.29
CA ASP A 72 -10.61 7.13 -22.17
C ASP A 72 -10.24 7.01 -23.65
N LEU A 73 -9.03 7.45 -24.04
CA LEU A 73 -8.50 7.20 -25.38
C LEU A 73 -8.43 5.69 -25.68
N TYR A 74 -7.93 4.89 -24.74
CA TYR A 74 -7.83 3.45 -24.91
C TYR A 74 -9.19 2.75 -24.94
N LYS A 75 -10.13 3.17 -24.09
CA LYS A 75 -11.52 2.67 -24.15
C LYS A 75 -12.13 2.92 -25.53
N ARG A 76 -11.97 4.13 -26.09
CA ARG A 76 -12.47 4.46 -27.44
C ARG A 76 -11.82 3.57 -28.51
N ALA A 77 -10.51 3.38 -28.45
CA ALA A 77 -9.79 2.52 -29.38
C ALA A 77 -10.26 1.06 -29.34
N LEU A 78 -10.70 0.59 -28.16
CA LEU A 78 -11.22 -0.76 -27.94
C LEU A 78 -12.75 -0.88 -28.12
N GLY A 79 -13.45 0.20 -28.47
CA GLY A 79 -14.92 0.21 -28.57
C GLY A 79 -15.63 -0.04 -27.24
N MET A 80 -14.96 0.24 -26.11
CA MET A 80 -15.55 0.12 -24.77
C MET A 80 -16.46 1.32 -24.47
N PRO A 81 -17.52 1.13 -23.67
CA PRO A 81 -18.37 2.23 -23.23
C PRO A 81 -17.57 3.26 -22.42
N LEU A 82 -17.82 4.54 -22.69
CA LEU A 82 -17.31 5.65 -21.89
C LEU A 82 -18.19 5.83 -20.66
N SER A 83 -17.54 6.10 -19.54
CA SER A 83 -18.16 6.44 -18.25
C SER A 83 -18.62 7.89 -18.21
#